data_AF-A0A914GIW0-F1
#
_entry.id   AF-A0A914GIW0-F1
#
_cell.length_a   1.000
_cell.length_b   1.000
_cell.length_c   1.000
_cell.angle_alpha   90.00
_cell.angle_beta   90.00
_cell.angle_gamma   90.00
#
_symmetry.space_group_name_H-M   'P 1'
#
loop_
_entity.id
_entity.type
_entity.pdbx_description
1 polymer ?
#
loop_
_entity_poly.entity_id
_entity_poly.type
_entity_poly.pdbx_seq_one_letter_code
_entity_poly.pdbx_strand_id
1 'polypeptide(L)' 'MKDKKKQEICTDQWERNCRKDIPTQQNGSDCGMFACKFAEYASRRAPIDFNQKHMPYFRKRMVWEICQQKLM' A
#
# COMPACT_ATOMS: atom_id res chain seq x y z
N MET A 1 -3.73 -22.32 14.75
CA MET A 1 -4.74 -21.27 14.44
C MET A 1 -5.51 -21.75 13.23
N LYS A 2 -6.85 -21.86 13.28
CA LYS A 2 -7.62 -22.41 12.16
C LYS A 2 -8.08 -21.32 11.20
N ASP A 3 -7.99 -21.58 9.90
CA ASP A 3 -8.47 -20.70 8.85
C ASP A 3 -10.02 -20.77 8.70
N LYS A 4 -10.58 -19.98 7.77
CA LYS A 4 -12.02 -19.98 7.48
C LYS A 4 -12.53 -21.33 6.93
N LYS A 5 -11.64 -22.20 6.46
CA LYS A 5 -11.92 -23.57 6.01
C LYS A 5 -11.66 -24.63 7.11
N LYS A 6 -11.41 -24.21 8.35
CA LYS A 6 -11.09 -25.05 9.54
C LYS A 6 -9.76 -25.80 9.44
N GLN A 7 -8.85 -25.40 8.56
CA GLN A 7 -7.51 -25.98 8.43
C GLN A 7 -6.54 -25.29 9.39
N GLU A 8 -5.62 -26.05 9.99
CA GLU A 8 -4.56 -25.46 10.80
C GLU A 8 -3.58 -24.68 9.92
N ILE A 9 -3.30 -23.44 10.33
CA ILE A 9 -2.24 -22.61 9.75
C ILE A 9 -1.03 -22.70 10.68
N CYS A 10 0.09 -23.16 10.13
CA CYS A 10 1.40 -23.02 10.76
C CYS A 10 1.94 -21.61 10.49
N THR A 11 2.22 -20.86 11.56
CA THR A 11 2.72 -19.49 11.50
C THR A 11 4.18 -19.37 11.94
N ASP A 12 4.86 -20.50 12.16
CA ASP A 12 6.21 -20.54 12.77
C ASP A 12 7.27 -19.81 11.95
N GLN A 13 7.05 -19.71 10.63
CA GLN A 13 7.93 -19.00 9.69
C GLN A 13 7.50 -17.55 9.41
N TRP A 14 6.44 -17.06 10.04
CA TRP A 14 5.88 -15.74 9.75
C TRP A 14 6.41 -14.71 10.73
N GLU A 15 6.98 -13.64 10.20
CA GLU A 15 7.49 -12.52 10.98
C GLU A 15 6.61 -11.27 10.81
N ARG A 16 6.39 -10.55 11.91
CA ARG A 16 5.74 -9.24 11.88
C ARG A 16 6.80 -8.16 11.77
N ASN A 17 6.72 -7.36 10.71
CA ASN A 17 7.62 -6.23 10.48
C ASN A 17 6.88 -4.88 10.51
N CYS A 18 7.21 -4.04 11.49
CA CYS A 18 6.74 -2.66 11.60
C CYS A 18 7.82 -1.70 11.07
N ARG A 19 7.82 -1.46 9.76
CA ARG A 19 8.81 -0.60 9.07
C ARG A 19 8.68 0.86 9.54
N LYS A 20 9.82 1.50 9.84
CA LYS A 20 9.91 2.93 10.24
C LYS A 20 10.65 3.80 9.21
N ASP A 21 11.26 3.16 8.23
CA ASP A 21 12.07 3.72 7.14
C ASP A 21 11.25 3.97 5.87
N ILE A 22 9.92 4.08 6.00
CA ILE A 22 8.98 4.32 4.90
C ILE A 22 8.35 5.71 5.07
N PRO A 23 7.92 6.36 3.96
CA PRO A 23 7.30 7.67 4.03
C PRO A 23 6.04 7.66 4.89
N THR A 24 5.85 8.71 5.69
CA THR A 24 4.66 8.89 6.53
C THR A 24 3.81 10.04 6.00
N GLN A 25 2.49 9.94 6.21
CA GLN A 25 1.57 11.04 5.90
C GLN A 25 1.78 12.21 6.86
N GLN A 26 1.61 13.43 6.37
CA GLN A 26 1.76 14.68 7.14
C GLN A 26 0.42 15.45 7.26
N ASN A 27 -0.70 14.78 6.95
CA ASN A 27 -2.05 15.32 7.10
C ASN A 27 -3.05 14.19 7.43
N GLY A 28 -4.30 14.55 7.71
CA GLY A 28 -5.35 13.59 8.08
C GLY A 28 -6.13 12.97 6.92
N SER A 29 -5.86 13.34 5.67
CA SER A 29 -6.71 12.97 4.52
C SER A 29 -6.01 12.08 3.48
N ASP A 30 -4.68 11.93 3.53
CA ASP A 30 -3.89 11.12 2.60
C ASP A 30 -3.74 9.64 3.01
N CYS A 31 -4.30 9.19 4.14
CA CYS A 31 -4.16 7.81 4.60
C CYS A 31 -4.56 6.77 3.54
N GLY A 32 -5.67 7.01 2.82
CA GLY A 32 -6.12 6.16 1.71
C GLY A 32 -5.16 6.19 0.52
N MET A 33 -4.56 7.35 0.22
CA MET A 33 -3.57 7.47 -0.85
C MET A 33 -2.30 6.69 -0.52
N PHE A 34 -1.79 6.82 0.71
CA PHE A 34 -0.64 6.04 1.17
C PHE A 34 -0.93 4.54 1.13
N ALA A 35 -2.10 4.09 1.61
CA ALA A 35 -2.49 2.68 1.56
C ALA A 35 -2.48 2.14 0.11
N CYS A 36 -3.09 2.85 -0.83
CA CYS A 36 -3.09 2.46 -2.24
C CYS A 36 -1.69 2.46 -2.86
N LYS A 37 -0.84 3.45 -2.54
CA LYS A 37 0.53 3.52 -3.07
C LYS A 37 1.43 2.45 -2.47
N PHE A 38 1.33 2.15 -1.18
CA PHE A 38 2.05 1.01 -0.61
C PHE A 38 1.63 -0.31 -1.27
N ALA A 39 0.33 -0.51 -1.51
CA ALA A 39 -0.15 -1.70 -2.21
C ALA A 39 0.37 -1.79 -3.66
N GLU A 40 0.36 -0.67 -4.40
CA GLU A 40 0.90 -0.59 -5.76
C GLU A 40 2.38 -1.01 -5.81
N TYR A 41 3.23 -0.43 -4.95
CA TYR A 41 4.65 -0.75 -4.90
C TYR A 41 4.91 -2.19 -4.43
N ALA A 42 4.18 -2.66 -3.41
CA ALA A 42 4.29 -4.04 -2.92
C ALA A 42 3.90 -5.06 -4.01
N SER A 43 2.81 -4.83 -4.74
CA SER A 43 2.36 -5.71 -5.83
C SER A 43 3.38 -5.81 -6.97
N ARG A 44 4.12 -4.73 -7.24
CA ARG A 44 5.18 -4.67 -8.26
C ARG A 44 6.56 -5.11 -7.72
N ARG A 45 6.67 -5.44 -6.43
CA ARG A 45 7.95 -5.68 -5.73
C ARG A 45 8.96 -4.54 -5.93
N ALA A 46 8.46 -3.31 -6.00
CA ALA A 46 9.27 -2.11 -6.23
C ALA A 46 9.70 -1.47 -4.89
N PRO A 47 10.90 -0.85 -4.82
CA PRO A 47 11.31 -0.07 -3.66
C PRO A 47 10.41 1.17 -3.52
N ILE A 48 9.99 1.47 -2.30
CA ILE A 48 9.16 2.66 -2.02
C ILE A 48 10.02 3.91 -2.20
N ASP A 49 9.74 4.71 -3.22
CA ASP A 49 10.48 5.93 -3.57
C ASP A 49 9.61 7.20 -3.55
N PHE A 50 8.36 7.10 -3.08
CA PHE A 50 7.47 8.26 -2.96
C PHE A 50 7.54 8.93 -1.58
N ASN A 51 7.02 10.16 -1.49
CA ASN A 51 6.82 10.86 -0.23
C ASN A 51 5.55 11.74 -0.28
N GLN A 52 5.27 12.46 0.80
CA GLN A 52 4.10 13.33 0.94
C GLN A 52 3.94 14.37 -0.19
N LYS A 53 5.04 14.86 -0.79
CA LYS A 53 4.99 15.86 -1.87
C LYS A 53 4.37 15.32 -3.16
N HIS A 54 4.34 14.00 -3.34
CA HIS A 54 3.73 13.36 -4.52
C HIS A 54 2.21 13.20 -4.38
N MET A 55 1.62 13.35 -3.19
CA MET A 55 0.19 13.09 -2.96
C MET A 55 -0.75 13.91 -3.84
N PRO A 56 -0.52 15.23 -4.06
CA PRO A 56 -1.36 16.01 -4.98
C PRO A 56 -1.37 15.46 -6.41
N TYR A 57 -0.22 14.98 -6.90
CA TYR A 57 -0.12 14.35 -8.21
C TYR A 57 -0.83 12.99 -8.23
N PHE A 58 -0.57 12.15 -7.23
CA PHE A 58 -1.19 10.82 -7.17
C PHE A 58 -2.70 10.86 -7.04
N ARG A 59 -3.28 11.85 -6.35
CA ARG A 59 -4.73 12.04 -6.30
C ARG A 59 -5.31 12.28 -7.70
N LYS A 60 -4.70 13.18 -8.47
CA LYS A 60 -5.12 13.47 -9.85
C LYS A 60 -4.92 12.24 -10.76
N ARG A 61 -3.78 11.56 -10.62
CA ARG A 61 -3.45 10.36 -11.39
C ARG A 61 -4.45 9.24 -11.11
N MET A 62 -4.80 9.01 -9.85
CA MET A 62 -5.75 7.96 -9.45
C MET A 62 -7.15 8.18 -10.03
N VAL A 63 -7.63 9.44 -10.05
CA VAL A 63 -8.91 9.76 -10.74
C VAL A 63 -8.85 9.35 -12.21
N TRP A 64 -7.76 9.71 -12.90
CA TRP A 64 -7.57 9.33 -14.29
C TRP A 64 -7.47 7.81 -14.47
N GLU A 65 -6.67 7.12 -13.66
CA GLU A 65 -6.49 5.65 -13.69
C GLU A 65 -7.81 4.90 -13.50
N ILE A 66 -8.67 5.38 -12.60
CA ILE A 66 -10.02 4.83 -12.35
C ILE A 66 -10.91 5.05 -13.57
N CYS A 67 -10.98 6.27 -14.10
CA CYS A 67 -11.81 6.58 -15.27
C CYS A 67 -11.39 5.79 -16.52
N GLN A 68 -10.09 5.53 -16.68
CA GLN A 68 -9.55 4.78 -17.81
C GLN A 68 -9.45 3.27 -17.56
N GLN A 69 -9.73 2.81 -16.34
CA GLN A 69 -9.52 1.43 -15.90
C GLN A 69 -8.11 0.90 -16.21
N LYS A 70 -7.10 1.79 -16.14
CA LYS A 70 -5.73 1.50 -16.55
C LYS A 70 -4.74 2.17 -15.60
N LEU A 71 -3.88 1.36 -14.99
CA LEU A 71 -2.73 1.84 -14.23
C LEU A 71 -1.62 2.32 -15.18
N MET A 72 -0.98 3.43 -14.83
CA MET A 72 0.21 3.92 -15.52
C MET A 72 1.50 3.25 -15.01
#